data_AF-A0A4Q5SJG7-F1
#
_entry.id   AF-A0A4Q5SJG7-F1
#
_cell.length_a   1.000
_cell.length_b   1.000
_cell.length_c   1.000
_cell.angle_alpha   90.00
_cell.angle_beta   90.00
_cell.angle_gamma   90.00
#
_symmetry.space_group_name_H-M   'P 1'
#
loop_
_entity.id
_entity.type
_entity.pdbx_description
1 polymer ?
#
loop_
_entity_poly.entity_id
_entity_poly.type
_entity_poly.pdbx_seq_one_letter_code
_entity_poly.pdbx_strand_id
1 'polypeptide(L)'
;MATQLIVWGHALAALLFGGLTILAWRVREAHVPRRALVAALATTALWALAVAGIGGAEMVTRVSETVRNLAWLGFMLVLHRRGGSVRPPLAIGTVYGVVGTVAVAALVVHIVGSAADPLAAPPIETAGLLLRMLVAVAALVLVQALYSALLPSAGGGLRWIVAGLAGIWCANLVIFTLAYLSGRWETWEFAARGFAMIFVALAIGTGLQRKGEWNVQVSRTVAYQ
;
A
#
# COMPACT_ATOMS: atom_id res chain seq x y z
N MET A 1 22.89 6.87 -15.80
CA MET A 1 21.53 7.00 -16.36
C MET A 1 20.47 6.35 -15.46
N ALA A 2 20.52 5.02 -15.21
CA ALA A 2 19.50 4.32 -14.40
C ALA A 2 19.37 4.82 -12.94
N THR A 3 20.48 5.10 -12.25
CA THR A 3 20.46 5.57 -10.85
C THR A 3 19.79 6.93 -10.68
N GLN A 4 19.95 7.84 -11.64
CA GLN A 4 19.29 9.15 -11.61
C GLN A 4 17.77 9.01 -11.79
N LEU A 5 17.31 8.13 -12.69
CA LEU A 5 15.89 7.83 -12.87
C LEU A 5 15.24 7.31 -11.57
N ILE A 6 15.97 6.49 -10.81
CA ILE A 6 15.52 6.01 -9.49
C ILE A 6 15.32 7.19 -8.54
N VAL A 7 16.32 8.06 -8.40
CA VAL A 7 16.26 9.20 -7.48
C VAL A 7 15.12 10.14 -7.86
N TRP A 8 15.02 10.53 -9.13
CA TRP A 8 13.97 11.44 -9.60
C TRP A 8 12.57 10.83 -9.49
N GLY A 9 12.40 9.55 -9.84
CA GLY A 9 11.12 8.86 -9.72
C GLY A 9 10.62 8.77 -8.28
N HIS A 10 11.51 8.45 -7.33
CA HIS A 10 11.15 8.40 -5.91
C HIS A 10 10.96 9.77 -5.28
N ALA A 11 11.75 10.77 -5.68
CA ALA A 11 11.54 12.15 -5.24
C ALA A 11 10.17 12.69 -5.69
N LEU A 12 9.78 12.44 -6.94
CA LEU A 12 8.47 12.82 -7.45
C LEU A 12 7.35 12.06 -6.71
N ALA A 13 7.51 10.76 -6.47
CA ALA A 13 6.57 9.99 -5.67
C ALA A 13 6.44 10.55 -4.25
N ALA A 14 7.55 10.90 -3.58
CA ALA A 14 7.54 11.50 -2.26
C ALA A 14 6.76 12.82 -2.22
N LEU A 15 6.95 13.69 -3.22
CA LEU A 15 6.20 14.95 -3.35
C LEU A 15 4.71 14.70 -3.58
N LEU A 16 4.35 13.76 -4.46
CA LEU A 16 2.96 13.41 -4.72
C LEU A 16 2.27 12.86 -3.47
N PHE A 17 2.89 11.89 -2.78
CA PHE A 17 2.33 11.33 -1.55
C PHE A 17 2.29 12.34 -0.39
N GLY A 18 3.28 13.24 -0.30
CA GLY A 18 3.26 14.36 0.64
C GLY A 18 2.09 15.31 0.38
N GLY A 19 1.89 15.70 -0.88
CA GLY A 19 0.74 16.49 -1.31
C GLY A 19 -0.59 15.80 -1.03
N LEU A 20 -0.70 14.50 -1.33
CA LEU A 20 -1.88 13.69 -1.02
C LEU A 20 -2.13 13.57 0.48
N THR A 21 -1.09 13.52 1.31
CA THR A 21 -1.22 13.49 2.77
C THR A 21 -1.87 14.78 3.26
N ILE A 22 -1.43 15.93 2.75
CA ILE A 22 -2.03 17.24 3.07
C ILE A 22 -3.46 17.32 2.53
N LEU A 23 -3.71 16.83 1.31
CA LEU A 23 -5.05 16.83 0.72
C LEU A 23 -6.01 15.94 1.53
N ALA A 24 -5.62 14.70 1.83
CA ALA A 24 -6.37 13.77 2.66
C ALA A 24 -6.61 14.31 4.08
N TRP A 25 -5.67 15.09 4.61
CA TRP A 25 -5.88 15.82 5.87
C TRP A 25 -6.94 16.92 5.71
N ARG A 26 -6.99 17.64 4.59
CA ARG A 26 -7.99 18.71 4.36
C ARG A 26 -9.38 18.18 4.02
N VAL A 27 -9.51 16.97 3.47
CA VAL A 27 -10.80 16.37 3.12
C VAL A 27 -11.51 15.83 4.38
N ARG A 28 -12.72 16.34 4.66
CA ARG A 28 -13.63 15.83 5.70
C ARG A 28 -14.69 14.94 5.05
N GLU A 29 -14.31 13.70 4.74
CA GLU A 29 -15.26 12.68 4.31
C GLU A 29 -15.55 11.71 5.46
N ALA A 30 -16.83 11.50 5.78
CA ALA A 30 -17.26 10.68 6.91
C ALA A 30 -16.95 9.18 6.72
N HIS A 31 -16.94 8.71 5.45
CA HIS A 31 -16.86 7.29 5.11
C HIS A 31 -15.42 6.75 4.97
N VAL A 32 -14.42 7.63 4.82
CA VAL A 32 -13.01 7.24 4.69
C VAL A 32 -12.30 7.42 6.04
N PRO A 33 -11.57 6.42 6.56
CA PRO A 33 -10.82 6.56 7.81
C PRO A 33 -9.57 7.43 7.60
N ARG A 34 -9.79 8.75 7.66
CA ARG A 34 -8.80 9.80 7.40
C ARG A 34 -7.47 9.60 8.12
N ARG A 35 -7.49 9.29 9.42
CA ARG A 35 -6.26 9.11 10.21
C ARG A 35 -5.40 7.95 9.66
N ALA A 36 -6.04 6.84 9.32
CA ALA A 36 -5.34 5.67 8.77
C ALA A 36 -4.84 5.94 7.34
N LEU A 37 -5.63 6.64 6.51
CA LEU A 37 -5.20 7.02 5.17
C LEU A 37 -4.01 7.98 5.20
N VAL A 38 -4.07 9.01 6.04
CA VAL A 38 -2.98 9.99 6.22
C VAL A 38 -1.71 9.28 6.72
N ALA A 39 -1.83 8.35 7.67
CA ALA A 39 -0.69 7.56 8.14
C ALA A 39 -0.09 6.71 7.01
N ALA A 40 -0.92 6.06 6.18
CA ALA A 40 -0.47 5.25 5.05
C ALA A 40 0.21 6.10 3.96
N LEU A 41 -0.33 7.29 3.67
CA LEU A 41 0.27 8.22 2.70
C LEU A 41 1.57 8.82 3.21
N ALA A 42 1.62 9.23 4.48
CA ALA A 42 2.81 9.78 5.11
C ALA A 42 3.95 8.75 5.19
N THR A 43 3.66 7.52 5.61
CA THR A 43 4.65 6.43 5.64
C THR A 43 5.13 6.08 4.23
N THR A 44 4.26 6.16 3.22
CA THR A 44 4.65 5.99 1.81
C THR A 44 5.57 7.12 1.32
N ALA A 45 5.30 8.37 1.69
CA ALA A 45 6.15 9.51 1.36
C ALA A 45 7.54 9.41 2.02
N LEU A 46 7.58 9.04 3.31
CA LEU A 46 8.83 8.83 4.04
C LEU A 46 9.67 7.69 3.43
N TRP A 47 9.03 6.59 3.05
CA TRP A 47 9.70 5.50 2.35
C TRP A 47 10.29 5.97 1.01
N ALA A 48 9.52 6.70 0.19
CA ALA A 48 9.99 7.21 -1.09
C ALA A 48 11.18 8.17 -0.90
N LEU A 49 11.15 9.01 0.15
CA LEU A 49 12.27 9.89 0.50
C LEU A 49 13.51 9.09 0.94
N ALA A 50 13.34 8.03 1.75
CA ALA A 50 14.43 7.16 2.16
C ALA A 50 15.11 6.47 0.96
N VAL A 51 14.32 6.00 -0.01
CA VAL A 51 14.86 5.40 -1.25
C VAL A 51 15.65 6.43 -2.05
N ALA A 52 15.14 7.66 -2.17
CA ALA A 52 15.78 8.73 -2.93
C ALA A 52 17.06 9.25 -2.28
N GLY A 53 17.10 9.34 -0.95
CA GLY A 53 18.21 9.93 -0.20
C GLY A 53 19.30 8.94 0.23
N ILE A 54 18.94 7.71 0.59
CA ILE A 54 19.85 6.73 1.19
C ILE A 54 20.13 5.57 0.22
N GLY A 55 19.11 5.12 -0.50
CA GLY A 55 19.21 4.04 -1.47
C GLY A 55 18.24 2.89 -1.20
N GLY A 56 17.89 2.15 -2.26
CA GLY A 56 16.84 1.12 -2.24
C GLY A 56 17.19 -0.17 -1.47
N ALA A 57 18.49 -0.47 -1.35
CA ALA A 57 18.98 -1.71 -0.74
C ALA A 57 19.23 -1.58 0.78
N GLU A 58 19.21 -0.35 1.30
CA GLU A 58 19.59 -0.07 2.68
C GLU A 58 18.55 -0.54 3.71
N MET A 59 19.04 -0.90 4.90
CA MET A 59 18.20 -1.42 5.99
C MET A 59 17.08 -0.45 6.36
N VAL A 60 17.38 0.86 6.39
CA VAL A 60 16.42 1.92 6.69
C VAL A 60 15.24 1.91 5.70
N THR A 61 15.54 1.70 4.42
CA THR A 61 14.53 1.61 3.36
C THR A 61 13.67 0.37 3.51
N ARG A 62 14.26 -0.75 3.92
CA ARG A 62 13.56 -2.02 4.15
C ARG A 62 12.61 -1.94 5.35
N VAL A 63 13.06 -1.36 6.46
CA VAL A 63 12.21 -1.09 7.63
C VAL A 63 11.06 -0.15 7.25
N SER A 64 11.36 0.92 6.51
CA SER A 64 10.34 1.87 6.04
C SER A 64 9.32 1.21 5.11
N GLU A 65 9.73 0.25 4.27
CA GLU A 65 8.83 -0.53 3.40
C GLU A 65 7.86 -1.37 4.23
N THR A 66 8.34 -2.04 5.28
CA THR A 66 7.49 -2.84 6.17
C THR A 66 6.51 -1.97 6.94
N VAL A 67 6.95 -0.83 7.49
CA VAL A 67 6.07 0.13 8.18
C VAL A 67 4.99 0.65 7.24
N ARG A 68 5.35 0.99 6.00
CA ARG A 68 4.41 1.38 4.95
C ARG A 68 3.37 0.28 4.68
N ASN A 69 3.80 -0.97 4.52
CA ASN A 69 2.91 -2.09 4.27
C ASN A 69 1.92 -2.31 5.42
N LEU A 70 2.40 -2.22 6.67
CA LEU A 70 1.55 -2.30 7.86
C LEU A 70 0.55 -1.15 7.95
N ALA A 71 0.95 0.07 7.57
CA ALA A 71 0.05 1.22 7.52
C ALA A 71 -1.08 1.03 6.50
N TRP A 72 -0.78 0.49 5.31
CA TRP A 72 -1.78 0.15 4.30
C TRP A 72 -2.70 -0.98 4.75
N LEU A 73 -2.17 -2.05 5.37
CA LEU A 73 -2.99 -3.13 5.95
C LEU A 73 -3.89 -2.61 7.07
N GLY A 74 -3.39 -1.72 7.93
CA GLY A 74 -4.18 -1.06 8.97
C GLY A 74 -5.30 -0.19 8.39
N PHE A 75 -5.02 0.56 7.32
CA PHE A 75 -6.05 1.32 6.60
C PHE A 75 -7.16 0.42 6.06
N MET A 76 -6.80 -0.69 5.39
CA MET A 76 -7.75 -1.68 4.89
C MET A 76 -8.60 -2.28 6.01
N LEU A 77 -7.97 -2.68 7.12
CA LEU A 77 -8.66 -3.23 8.28
C LEU A 77 -9.71 -2.26 8.83
N VAL A 78 -9.34 -0.98 9.01
CA VAL A 78 -10.28 0.04 9.51
C VAL A 78 -11.42 0.26 8.52
N LEU A 79 -11.13 0.28 7.21
CA LEU A 79 -12.16 0.43 6.19
C LEU A 79 -13.13 -0.75 6.17
N HIS A 80 -12.62 -1.98 6.27
CA HIS A 80 -13.44 -3.19 6.34
C HIS A 80 -14.32 -3.25 7.59
N ARG A 81 -13.81 -2.74 8.74
CA ARG A 81 -14.60 -2.63 9.98
C ARG A 81 -15.73 -1.60 9.91
N ARG A 82 -15.57 -0.53 9.12
CA ARG A 82 -16.57 0.53 8.96
C ARG A 82 -17.63 0.21 7.90
N GLY A 83 -17.30 -0.62 6.92
CA GLY A 83 -18.13 -0.96 5.76
C GLY A 83 -19.36 -1.83 6.01
N GLY A 84 -19.67 -2.19 7.25
CA GLY A 84 -20.96 -2.80 7.59
C GLY A 84 -21.12 -4.25 7.13
N SER A 85 -20.67 -5.18 7.96
CA SER A 85 -21.45 -6.42 8.17
C SER A 85 -21.79 -6.47 9.66
N VAL A 86 -23.04 -6.82 9.97
CA VAL A 86 -23.63 -6.83 11.34
C VAL A 86 -22.84 -7.72 12.31
N ARG A 87 -21.96 -8.58 11.78
CA ARG A 87 -20.89 -9.25 12.51
C ARG A 87 -19.67 -9.34 11.59
N PRO A 88 -18.59 -8.57 11.79
CA PRO A 88 -17.32 -8.96 11.22
C PRO A 88 -16.93 -10.27 11.90
N PRO A 89 -16.78 -11.41 11.19
CA PRO A 89 -16.19 -12.57 11.81
C PRO A 89 -14.80 -12.15 12.29
N LEU A 90 -14.50 -12.37 13.57
CA LEU A 90 -13.17 -12.16 14.17
C LEU A 90 -12.04 -12.66 13.25
N ALA A 91 -12.33 -13.69 12.44
CA ALA A 91 -11.53 -14.21 11.35
C ALA A 91 -10.85 -13.15 10.47
N ILE A 92 -11.54 -12.07 10.06
CA ILE A 92 -10.94 -11.09 9.14
C ILE A 92 -9.81 -10.32 9.83
N GLY A 93 -10.02 -9.90 11.08
CA GLY A 93 -8.97 -9.24 11.88
C GLY A 93 -7.76 -10.15 12.06
N THR A 94 -8.00 -11.45 12.28
CA THR A 94 -6.94 -12.47 12.35
C THR A 94 -6.16 -12.57 11.05
N VAL A 95 -6.81 -12.57 9.88
CA VAL A 95 -6.10 -12.61 8.59
C VAL A 95 -5.21 -11.38 8.42
N TYR A 96 -5.70 -10.16 8.70
CA TYR A 96 -4.86 -8.96 8.67
C TYR A 96 -3.68 -9.05 9.64
N GLY A 97 -3.91 -9.60 10.83
CA GLY A 97 -2.87 -9.85 11.83
C GLY A 97 -1.80 -10.81 11.31
N VAL A 98 -2.20 -11.96 10.79
CA VAL A 98 -1.30 -12.98 10.22
C VAL A 98 -0.48 -12.40 9.07
N VAL A 99 -1.12 -11.70 8.12
CA VAL A 99 -0.41 -11.07 7.00
C VAL A 99 0.58 -10.01 7.50
N GLY A 100 0.22 -9.23 8.51
CA GLY A 100 1.11 -8.29 9.17
C GLY A 100 2.30 -8.99 9.85
N THR A 101 2.07 -10.10 10.56
CA THR A 101 3.13 -10.90 11.18
C THR A 101 4.07 -11.49 10.14
N VAL A 102 3.56 -12.01 9.02
CA VAL A 102 4.38 -12.52 7.91
C VAL A 102 5.22 -11.40 7.30
N ALA A 103 4.68 -10.18 7.18
CA ALA A 103 5.45 -9.02 6.71
C ALA A 103 6.61 -8.65 7.66
N VAL A 104 6.38 -8.73 8.98
CA VAL A 104 7.44 -8.54 9.98
C VAL A 104 8.46 -9.68 9.94
N ALA A 105 8.00 -10.93 9.81
CA ALA A 105 8.88 -12.08 9.67
C ALA A 105 9.79 -11.97 8.44
N ALA A 106 9.26 -11.49 7.31
CA ALA A 106 10.06 -11.23 6.11
C ALA A 106 11.17 -10.18 6.35
N LEU A 107 10.89 -9.15 7.15
CA LEU A 107 11.90 -8.16 7.56
C LEU A 107 12.97 -8.79 8.46
N VAL A 108 12.57 -9.63 9.43
CA VAL A 108 13.51 -10.35 10.30
C VAL A 108 14.40 -11.28 9.49
N VAL A 109 13.84 -12.03 8.54
CA VAL A 109 14.61 -12.90 7.64
C VAL A 109 15.63 -12.09 6.83
N HIS A 110 15.26 -10.90 6.36
CA HIS A 110 16.19 -10.01 5.67
C HIS A 110 17.33 -9.53 6.59
N ILE A 111 17.01 -9.15 7.83
CA ILE A 111 18.03 -8.74 8.82
C ILE A 111 19.00 -9.89 9.09
N VAL A 112 18.48 -11.10 9.31
CA VAL A 112 19.30 -12.29 9.52
C VAL A 112 20.17 -12.58 8.30
N GLY A 113 19.61 -12.51 7.09
CA GLY A 113 20.35 -12.70 5.84
C GLY A 113 21.48 -11.68 5.65
N SER A 114 21.24 -10.41 6.02
CA SER A 114 22.26 -9.35 5.93
C SER A 114 23.43 -9.51 6.89
N ALA A 115 23.25 -10.27 7.97
CA ALA A 115 24.29 -10.58 8.95
C ALA A 115 24.87 -11.99 8.79
N ALA A 116 24.34 -12.79 7.85
CA ALA A 116 24.74 -14.16 7.64
C ALA A 116 26.05 -14.25 6.85
N ASP A 117 26.73 -15.39 6.99
CA ASP A 117 27.89 -15.74 6.18
C ASP A 117 27.52 -15.74 4.67
N PRO A 118 28.38 -15.25 3.76
CA PRO A 118 28.13 -15.25 2.31
C PRO A 118 27.65 -16.59 1.72
N LEU A 119 28.04 -17.73 2.32
CA LEU A 119 27.57 -19.05 1.88
C LEU A 119 26.13 -19.37 2.31
N ALA A 120 25.65 -18.78 3.40
CA ALA A 120 24.30 -18.98 3.95
C ALA A 120 23.31 -17.88 3.52
N ALA A 121 23.79 -16.73 3.06
CA ALA A 121 22.95 -15.59 2.66
C ALA A 121 21.97 -15.89 1.50
N PRO A 122 22.36 -16.54 0.38
CA PRO A 122 21.47 -16.72 -0.77
C PRO A 122 20.15 -17.47 -0.48
N PRO A 123 20.13 -18.62 0.24
CA PRO A 123 18.87 -19.29 0.57
C PRO A 123 18.01 -18.47 1.54
N ILE A 124 18.61 -17.71 2.45
CA ILE A 124 17.89 -16.86 3.42
C ILE A 124 17.22 -15.69 2.69
N GLU A 125 17.92 -15.03 1.77
CA GLU A 125 17.35 -13.96 0.95
C GLU A 125 16.20 -14.45 0.08
N THR A 126 16.34 -15.64 -0.51
CA THR A 126 15.28 -16.29 -1.30
C THR A 126 14.04 -16.55 -0.43
N ALA A 127 14.22 -17.08 0.78
CA ALA A 127 13.13 -17.28 1.72
C ALA A 127 12.44 -15.95 2.09
N GLY A 128 13.21 -14.89 2.33
CA GLY A 128 12.69 -13.54 2.58
C GLY A 128 11.88 -12.99 1.41
N LEU A 129 12.32 -13.23 0.18
CA LEU A 129 11.61 -12.81 -1.04
C LEU A 129 10.27 -13.55 -1.18
N LEU A 130 10.25 -14.87 -0.96
CA LEU A 130 9.02 -15.68 -1.00
C LEU A 130 7.98 -15.22 0.03
N LEU A 131 8.42 -14.88 1.26
CA LEU A 131 7.51 -14.33 2.27
C LEU A 131 6.90 -12.99 1.82
N ARG A 132 7.67 -12.14 1.14
CA ARG A 132 7.17 -10.86 0.60
C ARG A 132 6.19 -11.06 -0.55
N MET A 133 6.43 -12.06 -1.40
CA MET A 133 5.46 -12.46 -2.44
C MET A 133 4.16 -12.94 -1.80
N LEU A 134 4.25 -13.77 -0.77
CA LEU A 134 3.08 -14.26 -0.03
C LEU A 134 2.28 -13.10 0.58
N VAL A 135 2.95 -12.11 1.19
CA VAL A 135 2.30 -10.90 1.69
C VAL A 135 1.61 -10.11 0.58
N ALA A 136 2.27 -9.94 -0.58
CA ALA A 136 1.68 -9.22 -1.71
C ALA A 136 0.43 -9.93 -2.25
N VAL A 137 0.47 -11.27 -2.40
CA VAL A 137 -0.68 -12.07 -2.81
C VAL A 137 -1.81 -11.99 -1.76
N ALA A 138 -1.50 -12.19 -0.48
CA ALA A 138 -2.50 -12.13 0.57
C ALA A 138 -3.14 -10.74 0.67
N ALA A 139 -2.36 -9.68 0.50
CA ALA A 139 -2.88 -8.32 0.46
C ALA A 139 -3.78 -8.08 -0.76
N LEU A 140 -3.46 -8.61 -1.94
CA LEU A 140 -4.35 -8.56 -3.11
C LEU A 140 -5.68 -9.27 -2.85
N VAL A 141 -5.65 -10.44 -2.22
CA VAL A 141 -6.87 -11.16 -1.81
C VAL A 141 -7.70 -10.33 -0.83
N LEU A 142 -7.05 -9.67 0.14
CA LEU A 142 -7.72 -8.75 1.06
C LEU A 142 -8.31 -7.53 0.34
N VAL A 143 -7.63 -7.00 -0.69
CA VAL A 143 -8.17 -5.91 -1.53
C VAL A 143 -9.38 -6.39 -2.32
N GLN A 144 -9.37 -7.61 -2.85
CA GLN A 144 -10.53 -8.19 -3.52
C GLN A 144 -11.71 -8.37 -2.56
N ALA A 145 -11.47 -8.88 -1.36
CA ALA A 145 -12.49 -9.00 -0.33
C ALA A 145 -13.07 -7.62 0.06
N LEU A 146 -12.21 -6.62 0.15
CA LEU A 146 -12.59 -5.22 0.41
C LEU A 146 -13.40 -4.63 -0.74
N TYR A 147 -13.02 -4.91 -1.99
CA TYR A 147 -13.74 -4.51 -3.19
C TYR A 147 -15.14 -5.12 -3.19
N SER A 148 -15.27 -6.44 -3.02
CA SER A 148 -16.57 -7.12 -2.97
C SER A 148 -17.47 -6.63 -1.84
N ALA A 149 -16.91 -6.30 -0.68
CA ALA A 149 -17.67 -5.82 0.47
C ALA A 149 -18.15 -4.37 0.33
N LEU A 150 -17.35 -3.50 -0.30
CA LEU A 150 -17.61 -2.05 -0.30
C LEU A 150 -18.21 -1.52 -1.59
N LEU A 151 -17.89 -2.13 -2.75
CA LEU A 151 -18.31 -1.55 -4.04
C LEU A 151 -19.82 -1.37 -4.23
N PRO A 152 -20.69 -2.26 -3.74
CA PRO A 152 -22.14 -2.08 -3.87
C PRO A 152 -22.66 -0.79 -3.21
N SER A 153 -21.94 -0.25 -2.23
CA SER A 153 -22.33 0.93 -1.46
C SER A 153 -21.33 2.08 -1.55
N ALA A 154 -20.26 1.93 -2.34
CA ALA A 154 -19.15 2.88 -2.41
C ALA A 154 -19.37 3.94 -3.50
N GLY A 155 -19.22 5.21 -3.13
CA GLY A 155 -19.10 6.31 -4.10
C GLY A 155 -17.87 6.19 -4.99
N GLY A 156 -17.89 6.89 -6.13
CA GLY A 156 -16.84 6.84 -7.15
C GLY A 156 -15.42 7.07 -6.62
N GLY A 157 -15.25 7.98 -5.64
CA GLY A 157 -13.95 8.27 -5.02
C GLY A 157 -13.31 7.07 -4.30
N LEU A 158 -14.11 6.29 -3.56
CA LEU A 158 -13.60 5.14 -2.81
C LEU A 158 -13.15 4.00 -3.75
N ARG A 159 -13.82 3.84 -4.91
CA ARG A 159 -13.44 2.84 -5.93
C ARG A 159 -12.02 3.09 -6.45
N TRP A 160 -11.65 4.35 -6.68
CA TRP A 160 -10.31 4.73 -7.11
C TRP A 160 -9.24 4.53 -6.05
N ILE A 161 -9.57 4.77 -4.77
CA ILE A 161 -8.67 4.48 -3.65
C ILE A 161 -8.39 2.97 -3.56
N VAL A 162 -9.43 2.13 -3.65
CA VAL A 162 -9.29 0.67 -3.66
C VAL A 162 -8.50 0.19 -4.89
N ALA A 163 -8.72 0.79 -6.06
CA ALA A 163 -7.94 0.50 -7.26
C ALA A 163 -6.46 0.88 -7.11
N GLY A 164 -6.16 2.04 -6.51
CA GLY A 164 -4.79 2.45 -6.20
C GLY A 164 -4.10 1.46 -5.25
N LEU A 165 -4.83 0.98 -4.25
CA LEU A 165 -4.34 -0.05 -3.32
C LEU A 165 -4.05 -1.38 -4.03
N ALA A 166 -4.93 -1.84 -4.92
CA ALA A 166 -4.66 -3.00 -5.77
C ALA A 166 -3.39 -2.80 -6.61
N GLY A 167 -3.20 -1.59 -7.16
CA GLY A 167 -2.01 -1.22 -7.91
C GLY A 167 -0.72 -1.34 -7.10
N ILE A 168 -0.72 -0.92 -5.82
CA ILE A 168 0.44 -1.07 -4.93
C ILE A 168 0.87 -2.54 -4.82
N TRP A 169 -0.08 -3.40 -4.44
CA TRP A 169 0.22 -4.80 -4.17
C TRP A 169 0.53 -5.58 -5.45
N CYS A 170 -0.13 -5.25 -6.56
CA CYS A 170 0.14 -5.83 -7.87
C CYS A 170 1.56 -5.48 -8.35
N ALA A 171 1.96 -4.20 -8.25
CA ALA A 171 3.31 -3.79 -8.61
C ALA A 171 4.36 -4.49 -7.75
N ASN A 172 4.14 -4.59 -6.44
CA ASN A 172 5.02 -5.35 -5.54
C ASN A 172 5.14 -6.81 -5.97
N LEU A 173 4.01 -7.47 -6.26
CA LEU A 173 4.01 -8.87 -6.68
C LEU A 173 4.79 -9.07 -7.97
N VAL A 174 4.55 -8.27 -9.01
CA VAL A 174 5.26 -8.36 -10.30
C VAL A 174 6.76 -8.20 -10.08
N ILE A 175 7.18 -7.19 -9.32
CA ILE A 175 8.59 -6.92 -9.06
C ILE A 175 9.25 -8.06 -8.28
N PHE A 176 8.58 -8.61 -7.25
CA PHE A 176 9.12 -9.74 -6.49
C PHE A 176 9.20 -11.02 -7.32
N THR A 177 8.22 -11.27 -8.20
CA THR A 177 8.25 -12.39 -9.13
C THR A 177 9.43 -12.29 -10.09
N LEU A 178 9.69 -11.10 -10.63
CA LEU A 178 10.80 -10.89 -11.55
C LEU A 178 12.15 -11.04 -10.85
N ALA A 179 12.30 -10.49 -9.64
CA ALA A 179 13.50 -10.69 -8.82
C ALA A 179 13.73 -12.16 -8.45
N TYR A 180 12.65 -12.93 -8.24
CA TYR A 180 12.74 -14.37 -7.96
C TYR A 180 13.18 -15.16 -9.19
N LEU A 181 12.63 -14.84 -10.36
CA LEU A 181 12.96 -15.50 -11.63
C LEU A 181 14.38 -15.16 -12.12
N SER A 182 14.84 -13.93 -11.92
CA SER A 182 16.20 -13.49 -12.30
C SER A 182 17.27 -13.98 -11.33
N GLY A 183 16.88 -14.38 -10.11
CA GLY A 183 17.77 -14.78 -9.02
C GLY A 183 18.67 -13.65 -8.51
N ARG A 184 18.39 -12.39 -8.89
CA ARG A 184 19.18 -11.21 -8.51
C ARG A 184 18.28 -9.98 -8.44
N TRP A 185 18.58 -9.07 -7.53
CA TRP A 185 17.95 -7.74 -7.54
C TRP A 185 18.59 -6.89 -8.63
N GLU A 186 17.85 -6.60 -9.69
CA GLU A 186 18.32 -5.74 -10.76
C GLU A 186 17.96 -4.27 -10.51
N THR A 187 18.87 -3.37 -10.88
CA THR A 187 18.74 -1.93 -10.61
C THR A 187 17.46 -1.32 -11.19
N TRP A 188 16.93 -1.88 -12.28
CA TRP A 188 15.71 -1.40 -12.92
C TRP A 188 14.44 -1.69 -12.08
N GLU A 189 14.45 -2.69 -11.21
CA GLU A 189 13.32 -3.06 -10.35
C GLU A 189 13.03 -1.94 -9.33
N PHE A 190 14.09 -1.30 -8.84
CA PHE A 190 13.97 -0.11 -8.02
C PHE A 190 13.36 1.05 -8.82
N ALA A 191 13.79 1.27 -10.06
CA ALA A 191 13.22 2.33 -10.91
C ALA A 191 11.72 2.08 -11.18
N ALA A 192 11.36 0.84 -11.50
CA ALA A 192 9.99 0.43 -11.77
C ALA A 192 9.06 0.67 -10.56
N ARG A 193 9.56 0.48 -9.33
CA ARG A 193 8.82 0.81 -8.10
C ARG A 193 8.46 2.29 -8.03
N GLY A 194 9.39 3.19 -8.33
CA GLY A 194 9.12 4.63 -8.35
C GLY A 194 7.99 5.01 -9.32
N PHE A 195 8.05 4.47 -10.54
CA PHE A 195 7.00 4.70 -11.55
C PHE A 195 5.64 4.13 -11.16
N ALA A 196 5.60 2.89 -10.66
CA ALA A 196 4.36 2.30 -10.18
C ALA A 196 3.70 3.15 -9.08
N MET A 197 4.50 3.72 -8.18
CA MET A 197 4.02 4.59 -7.11
C MET A 197 3.43 5.91 -7.61
N ILE A 198 3.91 6.45 -8.75
CA ILE A 198 3.32 7.64 -9.38
C ILE A 198 1.91 7.32 -9.88
N PHE A 199 1.70 6.20 -10.57
CA PHE A 199 0.36 5.79 -11.04
C PHE A 199 -0.60 5.54 -9.87
N VAL A 200 -0.12 4.92 -8.80
CA VAL A 200 -0.89 4.73 -7.57
C VAL A 200 -1.28 6.08 -6.96
N ALA A 201 -0.33 7.04 -6.87
CA ALA A 201 -0.60 8.37 -6.33
C ALA A 201 -1.68 9.09 -7.16
N LEU A 202 -1.62 9.00 -8.49
CA LEU A 202 -2.65 9.56 -9.38
C LEU A 202 -4.02 8.90 -9.16
N ALA A 203 -4.08 7.58 -9.02
CA ALA A 203 -5.33 6.87 -8.74
C ALA A 203 -5.94 7.32 -7.38
N ILE A 204 -5.14 7.42 -6.32
CA ILE A 204 -5.62 7.87 -5.01
C ILE A 204 -6.01 9.36 -5.06
N GLY A 205 -5.24 10.19 -5.77
CA GLY A 205 -5.52 11.61 -5.95
C GLY A 205 -6.84 11.87 -6.68
N THR A 206 -7.11 11.14 -7.76
CA THR A 206 -8.40 11.22 -8.46
C THR A 206 -9.54 10.75 -7.56
N GLY A 207 -9.33 9.73 -6.73
CA GLY A 207 -10.28 9.29 -5.71
C GLY A 207 -10.63 10.39 -4.69
N LEU A 208 -9.62 11.10 -4.18
CA LEU A 208 -9.80 12.19 -3.20
C LEU A 208 -10.41 13.48 -3.79
N GLN A 209 -10.27 13.69 -5.11
CA GLN A 209 -10.81 14.86 -5.80
C GLN A 209 -12.25 14.65 -6.30
N ARG A 210 -12.69 13.40 -6.51
CA ARG A 210 -14.06 13.05 -6.93
C ARG A 210 -15.08 13.17 -5.78
N LYS A 211 -15.22 14.38 -5.24
CA LYS A 211 -16.19 14.76 -4.21
C LYS A 211 -17.64 14.90 -4.70
N GLY A 212 -17.88 14.84 -6.01
CA GLY A 212 -19.06 15.45 -6.64
C GLY A 212 -20.22 14.54 -7.07
N GLU A 213 -20.08 13.21 -7.06
CA GLU A 213 -21.13 12.30 -7.59
C GLU A 213 -21.86 11.53 -6.49
N TRP A 214 -21.88 12.07 -5.26
CA TRP A 214 -22.81 11.57 -4.26
C TRP A 214 -24.18 12.08 -4.66
N ASN A 215 -24.95 11.18 -5.27
CA ASN A 215 -26.35 11.31 -5.57
C ASN A 215 -27.03 11.91 -4.34
N VAL A 216 -27.23 13.24 -4.36
CA VAL A 216 -28.06 13.93 -3.40
C VAL A 216 -29.46 13.44 -3.71
N GLN A 217 -29.82 12.27 -3.18
CA GLN A 217 -31.19 11.95 -2.91
C GLN A 217 -31.61 12.94 -1.84
N VAL A 218 -32.02 14.12 -2.32
CA VAL A 218 -32.92 14.99 -1.59
C VAL A 218 -34.09 14.09 -1.24
N SER A 219 -34.15 13.65 0.02
CA SER A 219 -35.37 13.11 0.59
C SER A 219 -36.38 14.25 0.64
N ARG A 220 -36.95 14.57 -0.52
CA ARG A 220 -38.20 15.30 -0.66
C ARG A 220 -39.30 14.31 -0.33
N THR A 221 -39.43 13.99 0.95
CA THR A 221 -40.65 13.37 1.47
C THR A 221 -40.86 13.76 2.93
N VAL A 222 -40.86 15.07 3.21
CA VAL A 222 -41.73 15.64 4.25
C VAL A 222 -42.28 16.95 3.68
N ALA A 223 -43.19 16.81 2.71
CA ALA A 223 -44.13 17.85 2.37
C ALA A 223 -45.43 17.52 3.11
N TYR A 224 -45.92 18.47 3.89
CA TYR A 224 -47.26 18.55 4.49
C TYR A 224 -47.66 17.43 5.47
N GLN A 225 -47.44 17.70 6.76
CA GLN A 225 -48.51 17.63 7.77
C GLN A 225 -48.42 18.84 8.68
#